data_AF-A0A522RZY3-F1
#
_entry.id   AF-A0A522RZY3-F1
#
_cell.length_a   1.000
_cell.length_b   1.000
_cell.length_c   1.000
_cell.angle_alpha   90.00
_cell.angle_beta   90.00
_cell.angle_gamma   90.00
#
_symmetry.space_group_name_H-M   'P 1'
#
loop_
_entity.id
_entity.type
_entity.pdbx_description
1 polymer ?
#
loop_
_entity_poly.entity_id
_entity_poly.type
_entity_poly.pdbx_seq_one_letter_code
_entity_poly.pdbx_strand_id
1 'polypeptide(L)'
;MMRFLKLLALLGAAAVLLGMVLQPALTWTAVLMAGYLLTGFGLAGIVFVAIQYVCGAGWSIAFRRVPEAMSGILPVGAAVLVVVFLFHPSAYPWTARPPHHGFQEVWLRRPFFLARALLYIIVWIGFAFAILRGSRRQDSDNNVA
;
A
#
# COMPACT_ATOMS: atom_id res chain seq x y z
N MET A 1 -9.93 -11.32 21.41
CA MET A 1 -9.88 -10.42 20.24
C MET A 1 -8.84 -10.83 19.19
N MET A 2 -7.53 -10.91 19.52
CA MET A 2 -6.49 -11.17 18.52
C MET A 2 -6.61 -12.52 17.76
N ARG A 3 -7.13 -13.57 18.40
CA ARG A 3 -7.37 -14.88 17.74
C ARG A 3 -8.42 -14.79 16.63
N PHE A 4 -9.48 -14.01 16.87
CA PHE A 4 -10.56 -13.81 15.90
C PHE A 4 -10.09 -13.05 14.65
N LEU A 5 -9.29 -11.99 14.82
CA LEU A 5 -8.70 -11.24 13.71
C LEU A 5 -7.77 -12.10 12.84
N LYS A 6 -6.96 -12.95 13.47
CA LYS A 6 -6.09 -13.90 12.74
C LYS A 6 -6.90 -14.93 11.95
N LEU A 7 -8.02 -15.40 12.49
CA LEU A 7 -8.92 -16.32 11.79
C LEU A 7 -9.54 -15.67 10.54
N LEU A 8 -10.00 -14.42 10.64
CA LEU A 8 -10.52 -13.68 9.47
C LEU A 8 -9.45 -13.48 8.40
N ALA A 9 -8.22 -13.13 8.79
CA ALA A 9 -7.10 -12.99 7.87
C ALA A 9 -6.76 -14.33 7.17
N LEU A 10 -6.76 -15.43 7.92
CA LEU A 10 -6.55 -16.78 7.38
C LEU A 10 -7.67 -17.20 6.43
N LEU A 11 -8.93 -16.92 6.77
CA LEU A 11 -10.08 -17.16 5.89
C LEU A 11 -9.96 -16.36 4.58
N GLY A 12 -9.56 -15.09 4.66
CA GLY A 12 -9.29 -14.27 3.47
C GLY A 12 -8.17 -14.86 2.60
N ALA A 13 -7.06 -15.28 3.21
CA ALA A 13 -5.97 -15.94 2.49
C ALA A 13 -6.42 -17.26 1.84
N ALA A 14 -7.20 -18.08 2.55
CA ALA A 14 -7.77 -19.32 2.02
C ALA A 14 -8.73 -19.06 0.86
N ALA A 15 -9.56 -18.01 0.94
CA ALA A 15 -10.45 -17.62 -0.14
C ALA A 15 -9.67 -17.19 -1.40
N VAL A 16 -8.56 -16.46 -1.25
CA VAL A 16 -7.66 -16.13 -2.37
C VAL A 16 -7.04 -17.38 -2.97
N LEU A 17 -6.53 -18.31 -2.15
CA LEU A 17 -5.93 -19.56 -2.64
C LEU A 17 -6.96 -20.42 -3.39
N LEU A 18 -8.17 -20.57 -2.86
CA LEU A 18 -9.27 -21.27 -3.53
C LEU A 18 -9.66 -20.56 -4.83
N GLY A 19 -9.78 -19.23 -4.81
CA GLY A 19 -10.07 -18.43 -6.00
C GLY A 19 -9.01 -18.60 -7.09
N MET A 20 -7.73 -18.71 -6.73
CA MET A 20 -6.65 -18.95 -7.68
C MET A 20 -6.75 -20.31 -8.38
N VAL A 21 -7.34 -21.31 -7.73
CA VAL A 21 -7.57 -22.63 -8.35
C VAL A 21 -8.84 -22.64 -9.21
N LEU A 22 -9.91 -22.00 -8.75
CA LEU A 22 -11.22 -22.05 -9.40
C LEU A 22 -11.34 -21.06 -10.56
N GLN A 23 -10.92 -19.80 -10.36
CA GLN A 23 -11.05 -18.71 -11.33
C GLN A 23 -9.84 -17.75 -11.20
N PRO A 24 -8.68 -18.13 -11.76
CA PRO A 24 -7.45 -17.36 -11.60
C PRO A 24 -7.55 -15.92 -12.08
N ALA A 25 -8.11 -15.69 -13.28
CA ALA A 25 -8.18 -14.36 -13.89
C ALA A 25 -9.00 -13.34 -13.08
N LEU A 26 -10.14 -13.78 -12.53
CA LEU A 26 -10.97 -12.94 -11.67
C LEU A 26 -10.26 -12.64 -10.34
N THR A 27 -9.61 -13.66 -9.78
CA THR A 27 -8.94 -13.55 -8.48
C THR A 27 -7.75 -12.61 -8.55
N TRP A 28 -6.94 -12.64 -9.62
CA TRP A 28 -5.87 -11.66 -9.83
C TRP A 28 -6.38 -10.22 -9.86
N THR A 29 -7.52 -9.98 -10.52
CA THR A 29 -8.14 -8.64 -10.57
C THR A 29 -8.65 -8.21 -9.20
N ALA A 30 -9.25 -9.12 -8.44
CA ALA A 30 -9.71 -8.85 -7.07
C ALA A 30 -8.54 -8.56 -6.12
N VAL A 31 -7.44 -9.34 -6.22
CA VAL A 31 -6.22 -9.13 -5.43
C VAL A 31 -5.54 -7.80 -5.79
N LEU A 32 -5.53 -7.43 -7.07
CA LEU A 32 -5.05 -6.11 -7.51
C LEU A 32 -5.84 -4.99 -6.86
N MET A 33 -7.18 -5.07 -6.90
CA MET A 33 -8.07 -4.09 -6.28
C MET A 33 -7.83 -4.00 -4.77
N ALA A 34 -7.73 -5.13 -4.08
CA ALA A 34 -7.42 -5.19 -2.66
C ALA A 34 -6.05 -4.55 -2.35
N GLY A 35 -5.02 -4.84 -3.16
CA GLY A 35 -3.69 -4.24 -3.02
C GLY A 35 -3.73 -2.71 -3.12
N TYR A 36 -4.48 -2.17 -4.08
CA TYR A 36 -4.69 -0.72 -4.20
C TYR A 36 -5.45 -0.13 -3.02
N LEU A 37 -6.51 -0.79 -2.54
CA LEU A 37 -7.28 -0.33 -1.37
C LEU A 37 -6.42 -0.29 -0.10
N LEU A 38 -5.67 -1.37 0.18
CA LEU A 38 -4.79 -1.44 1.34
C LEU A 38 -3.69 -0.37 1.26
N THR A 39 -3.04 -0.23 0.11
CA THR A 39 -2.02 0.81 -0.11
C THR A 39 -2.63 2.20 0.05
N GLY A 40 -3.82 2.43 -0.49
CA GLY A 40 -4.56 3.68 -0.38
C GLY A 40 -4.90 4.06 1.06
N PHE A 41 -5.36 3.11 1.88
CA PHE A 41 -5.60 3.35 3.31
C PHE A 41 -4.31 3.68 4.07
N GLY A 42 -3.21 2.97 3.76
CA GLY A 42 -1.91 3.25 4.35
C GLY A 42 -1.40 4.66 3.99
N LEU A 43 -1.56 5.04 2.72
CA LEU A 43 -1.19 6.37 2.21
C LEU A 43 -2.07 7.48 2.79
N ALA A 44 -3.38 7.27 2.87
CA ALA A 44 -4.30 8.21 3.47
C ALA A 44 -3.93 8.48 4.94
N GLY A 45 -3.61 7.42 5.68
CA GLY A 45 -3.14 7.53 7.07
C GLY A 45 -1.89 8.41 7.18
N ILE A 46 -0.86 8.15 6.37
CA ILE A 46 0.39 8.90 6.47
C ILE A 46 0.27 10.35 6.01
N VAL A 47 -0.46 10.59 4.92
CA VAL A 47 -0.71 11.94 4.40
C VAL A 47 -1.50 12.75 5.42
N PHE A 48 -2.52 12.15 6.04
CA PHE A 48 -3.28 12.80 7.08
C PHE A 48 -2.38 13.20 8.25
N VAL A 49 -1.54 12.30 8.76
CA VAL A 49 -0.60 12.61 9.85
C VAL A 49 0.36 13.74 9.44
N ALA A 50 0.92 13.68 8.24
CA ALA A 50 1.84 14.70 7.73
C ALA A 50 1.20 16.09 7.69
N ILE A 51 -0.04 16.21 7.19
CA ILE A 51 -0.78 17.48 7.15
C ILE A 51 -0.95 18.05 8.56
N GLN A 52 -1.32 17.21 9.53
CA GLN A 52 -1.56 17.66 10.90
C GLN A 52 -0.29 18.16 11.57
N TYR A 53 0.85 17.53 11.32
CA TYR A 53 2.15 18.02 11.79
C TYR A 53 2.54 19.35 11.15
N VAL A 54 2.37 19.50 9.83
CA VAL A 54 2.72 20.74 9.10
C VAL A 54 1.85 21.92 9.55
N CYS A 55 0.56 21.67 9.79
CA CYS A 55 -0.37 22.71 10.22
C CYS A 55 -0.30 23.03 11.72
N GLY A 56 0.48 22.29 12.53
CA GLY A 56 0.49 22.46 13.99
C GLY A 56 -0.87 22.15 14.65
N ALA A 57 -1.62 21.20 14.11
CA ALA A 57 -3.00 20.95 14.50
C ALA A 57 -3.11 20.19 15.84
N GLY A 58 -3.25 20.93 16.95
CA GLY A 58 -3.36 20.35 18.30
C GLY A 58 -4.59 19.48 18.56
N TRP A 59 -5.71 19.73 17.86
CA TRP A 59 -6.94 18.94 18.02
C TRP A 59 -6.79 17.48 17.54
N SER A 60 -5.83 17.24 16.65
CA SER A 60 -5.58 15.91 16.07
C SER A 60 -4.87 14.95 17.01
N ILE A 61 -4.26 15.46 18.09
CA ILE A 61 -3.44 14.68 19.03
C ILE A 61 -4.26 13.52 19.64
N ALA A 62 -5.54 13.76 19.94
CA ALA A 62 -6.42 12.77 20.58
C ALA A 62 -6.64 11.50 19.75
N PHE A 63 -6.63 11.60 18.41
CA PHE A 63 -6.91 10.45 17.52
C PHE A 63 -5.79 10.17 16.50
N ARG A 64 -4.64 10.86 16.59
CA ARG A 64 -3.46 10.69 15.73
C ARG A 64 -3.02 9.23 15.58
N ARG A 65 -3.24 8.41 16.61
CA ARG A 65 -2.93 6.98 16.63
C ARG A 65 -3.69 6.15 15.61
N VAL A 66 -4.90 6.56 15.22
CA VAL A 66 -5.71 5.81 14.25
C VAL A 66 -5.08 5.93 12.84
N PRO A 67 -4.84 7.14 12.28
CA PRO A 67 -4.08 7.31 11.04
C PRO A 67 -2.67 6.70 11.06
N GLU A 68 -1.95 6.79 12.19
CA GLU A 68 -0.65 6.12 12.35
C GLU A 68 -0.79 4.59 12.23
N ALA A 69 -1.78 3.98 12.88
CA ALA A 69 -2.03 2.55 12.78
C ALA A 69 -2.46 2.14 11.35
N MET A 70 -3.27 2.97 10.67
CA MET A 70 -3.63 2.76 9.27
C MET A 70 -2.39 2.73 8.37
N SER A 71 -1.42 3.62 8.57
CA SER A 71 -0.17 3.60 7.80
C SER A 71 0.62 2.30 7.95
N GLY A 72 0.41 1.55 9.03
CA GLY A 72 1.01 0.23 9.26
C GLY A 72 0.59 -0.83 8.24
N ILE A 73 -0.53 -0.64 7.53
CA ILE A 73 -0.96 -1.56 6.46
C ILE A 73 -0.22 -1.33 5.13
N LEU A 74 0.46 -0.19 4.99
CA LEU A 74 1.11 0.23 3.74
C LEU A 74 2.12 -0.80 3.21
N PRO A 75 3.01 -1.41 4.03
CA PRO A 75 3.94 -2.43 3.53
C PRO A 75 3.23 -3.68 3.03
N VAL A 76 2.11 -4.05 3.64
CA VAL A 76 1.31 -5.22 3.23
C VAL A 76 0.63 -4.95 1.89
N GLY A 77 -0.03 -3.79 1.74
CA GLY A 77 -0.64 -3.39 0.47
C GLY A 77 0.39 -3.29 -0.66
N ALA A 78 1.55 -2.69 -0.38
CA ALA A 78 2.66 -2.60 -1.33
C ALA A 78 3.19 -3.98 -1.75
N ALA A 79 3.36 -4.91 -0.81
CA ALA A 79 3.79 -6.27 -1.12
C ALA A 79 2.78 -6.98 -2.04
N VAL A 80 1.48 -6.84 -1.77
CA VAL A 80 0.41 -7.38 -2.64
C VAL A 80 0.51 -6.80 -4.04
N LEU A 81 0.67 -5.48 -4.19
CA LEU A 81 0.83 -4.84 -5.50
C LEU A 81 2.06 -5.35 -6.25
N VAL A 82 3.22 -5.46 -5.58
CA VAL A 82 4.45 -5.99 -6.19
C VAL A 82 4.26 -7.42 -6.67
N VAL A 83 3.61 -8.28 -5.87
CA VAL A 83 3.29 -9.65 -6.27
C VAL A 83 2.42 -9.64 -7.53
N VAL A 84 1.36 -8.85 -7.58
CA VAL A 84 0.50 -8.80 -8.78
C VAL A 84 1.26 -8.27 -10.01
N PHE A 85 2.10 -7.26 -9.86
CA PHE A 85 2.87 -6.69 -10.98
C PHE A 85 3.88 -7.68 -11.56
N LEU A 86 4.44 -8.57 -10.74
CA LEU A 86 5.39 -9.59 -11.18
C LEU A 86 4.70 -10.81 -11.79
N PHE A 87 3.63 -11.30 -11.16
CA PHE A 87 3.00 -12.58 -11.50
C PHE A 87 1.81 -12.48 -12.47
N HIS A 88 1.15 -11.32 -12.58
CA HIS A 88 0.03 -11.12 -13.50
C HIS A 88 0.13 -9.81 -14.30
N PRO A 89 1.17 -9.70 -15.17
CA PRO A 89 1.36 -8.50 -16.00
C PRO A 89 0.22 -8.29 -17.01
N SER A 90 -0.47 -9.35 -17.43
CA SER A 90 -1.65 -9.32 -18.29
C SER A 90 -2.84 -8.55 -17.69
N ALA A 91 -2.78 -8.18 -16.40
CA ALA A 91 -3.77 -7.26 -15.79
C ALA A 91 -3.80 -5.91 -16.51
N TYR A 92 -2.68 -5.54 -17.14
CA TYR A 92 -2.55 -4.31 -17.89
C TYR A 92 -2.65 -4.56 -19.39
N PRO A 93 -3.68 -4.02 -20.09
CA PRO A 93 -3.89 -4.28 -21.52
C PRO A 93 -2.69 -3.90 -22.41
N TRP A 94 -1.94 -2.87 -22.03
CA TRP A 94 -0.74 -2.40 -22.73
C TRP A 94 0.41 -3.41 -22.72
N THR A 95 0.36 -4.46 -21.89
CA THR A 95 1.38 -5.53 -21.90
C THR A 95 1.19 -6.51 -23.05
N ALA A 96 -0.03 -6.68 -23.54
CA ALA A 96 -0.34 -7.50 -24.71
C ALA A 96 -0.34 -6.68 -25.99
N ARG A 97 -0.72 -5.39 -25.90
CA ARG A 97 -0.76 -4.44 -27.01
C ARG A 97 0.06 -3.20 -26.66
N PRO A 98 1.40 -3.28 -26.75
CA PRO A 98 2.26 -2.15 -26.42
C PRO A 98 2.05 -0.99 -27.41
N PRO A 99 2.09 0.27 -26.96
CA PRO A 99 2.11 1.42 -27.85
C PRO A 99 3.34 1.34 -28.75
N HIS A 100 3.18 1.65 -30.04
CA HIS A 100 4.26 1.48 -31.02
C HIS A 100 5.20 2.68 -31.13
N HIS A 101 4.74 3.88 -30.77
CA HIS A 101 5.52 5.11 -30.93
C HIS A 101 5.26 6.12 -29.82
N GLY A 102 6.26 6.96 -29.56
CA GLY A 102 6.17 8.13 -28.68
C GLY A 102 6.41 7.84 -27.20
N PHE A 103 6.18 8.87 -26.38
CA PHE A 103 6.44 8.82 -24.93
C PHE A 103 5.66 7.70 -24.23
N GLN A 104 4.47 7.36 -24.71
CA GLN A 104 3.64 6.32 -24.11
C GLN A 104 4.32 4.93 -24.16
N GLU A 105 5.08 4.65 -25.22
CA GLU A 105 5.86 3.42 -25.33
C GLU A 105 6.89 3.35 -24.20
N VAL A 106 7.69 4.42 -24.03
CA VAL A 106 8.70 4.49 -22.96
C VAL A 106 8.03 4.41 -21.58
N TRP A 107 6.93 5.12 -21.39
CA TRP A 107 6.20 5.16 -20.13
C TRP A 107 5.62 3.81 -19.73
N LEU A 108 5.04 3.06 -20.68
CA LEU A 108 4.41 1.78 -20.42
C LEU A 108 5.33 0.58 -20.61
N ARG A 109 6.61 0.77 -20.98
CA ARG A 109 7.58 -0.34 -21.00
C ARG A 109 7.66 -0.99 -19.62
N ARG A 110 7.51 -2.32 -19.58
CA ARG A 110 7.50 -3.11 -18.33
C ARG A 110 8.62 -2.78 -17.35
N PRO A 111 9.92 -2.77 -17.74
CA PRO A 111 10.99 -2.46 -16.77
C PRO A 111 10.86 -1.04 -16.21
N PHE A 112 10.43 -0.08 -17.03
CA PHE A 112 10.23 1.31 -16.61
C PHE A 112 9.02 1.47 -15.70
N PHE A 113 7.92 0.77 -15.98
CA PHE A 113 6.76 0.68 -15.09
C PHE A 113 7.13 0.10 -13.73
N LEU A 114 7.82 -1.05 -13.70
CA LEU A 114 8.24 -1.70 -12.45
C LEU A 114 9.22 -0.83 -11.65
N ALA A 115 10.20 -0.22 -12.31
CA ALA A 115 11.16 0.67 -11.66
C ALA A 115 10.45 1.85 -10.97
N ARG A 116 9.50 2.51 -11.65
CA ARG A 116 8.72 3.61 -11.06
C ARG A 116 7.79 3.14 -9.95
N ALA A 117 7.12 1.99 -10.13
CA ALA A 117 6.26 1.43 -9.09
C ALA A 117 7.05 1.13 -7.81
N LEU A 118 8.22 0.50 -7.94
CA LEU A 118 9.12 0.25 -6.80
C LEU A 118 9.64 1.54 -6.19
N LEU A 119 10.03 2.53 -7.00
CA LEU A 119 10.46 3.84 -6.52
C LEU A 119 9.37 4.49 -5.66
N TYR A 120 8.12 4.52 -6.13
CA TYR A 120 7.00 5.10 -5.39
C TYR A 120 6.77 4.38 -4.07
N ILE A 121 6.76 3.04 -4.09
CA ILE A 121 6.60 2.21 -2.90
C ILE A 121 7.72 2.48 -1.88
N ILE A 122 8.98 2.53 -2.32
CA ILE A 122 10.14 2.80 -1.46
C ILE A 122 10.00 4.19 -0.82
N VAL A 123 9.65 5.21 -1.61
CA VAL A 123 9.48 6.58 -1.13
C VAL A 123 8.34 6.64 -0.10
N TRP A 124 7.19 6.03 -0.39
CA TRP A 124 6.04 6.02 0.51
C TRP A 124 6.33 5.29 1.83
N ILE A 125 6.95 4.11 1.78
CA ILE A 125 7.34 3.36 2.97
C ILE A 125 8.40 4.14 3.76
N GLY A 126 9.35 4.78 3.07
CA GLY A 126 10.36 5.63 3.69
C GLY A 126 9.74 6.79 4.49
N PHE A 127 8.79 7.51 3.90
CA PHE A 127 8.05 8.57 4.60
C PHE A 127 7.21 8.03 5.76
N ALA A 128 6.49 6.93 5.55
CA ALA A 128 5.73 6.28 6.62
C ALA A 128 6.64 5.95 7.81
N PHE A 129 7.77 5.31 7.55
CA PHE A 129 8.72 4.95 8.61
C PHE A 129 9.32 6.19 9.29
N ALA A 130 9.72 7.21 8.54
CA ALA A 130 10.33 8.42 9.10
C ALA A 130 9.38 9.17 10.05
N ILE A 131 8.13 9.39 9.62
CA ILE A 131 7.12 10.09 10.42
C ILE A 131 6.73 9.26 11.65
N LEU A 132 6.47 7.96 11.48
CA LEU A 132 6.08 7.11 12.61
C LEU A 132 7.20 6.93 13.62
N ARG A 133 8.46 6.87 13.17
CA ARG A 133 9.62 6.82 14.07
C ARG A 133 9.75 8.11 14.88
N GLY A 134 9.47 9.27 14.28
CA GLY A 134 9.41 10.55 14.98
C GLY A 134 8.34 10.55 16.06
N SER A 135 7.10 10.15 15.71
CA SER A 135 5.98 10.09 16.65
C SER A 135 6.26 9.16 17.85
N ARG A 136 6.81 7.96 17.61
CA ARG A 136 7.14 7.00 18.69
C ARG A 136 8.23 7.50 19.64
N ARG A 137 9.16 8.34 19.16
CA ARG A 137 10.20 8.94 20.01
C ARG A 137 9.63 10.04 20.90
N GLN A 138 8.65 10.79 20.42
CA GLN A 138 7.94 11.79 21.25
C GLN A 138 7.25 11.13 22.46
N ASP A 139 6.79 9.89 22.29
CA ASP A 139 6.15 9.12 23.37
C ASP A 139 7.15 8.58 24.40
N SER A 140 8.38 8.24 23.99
CA SER A 140 9.40 7.72 24.92
C SER A 140 10.04 8.79 25.77
N ASP A 141 10.21 9.99 25.21
CA ASP A 141 10.98 11.05 25.83
C ASP A 141 10.12 11.95 26.74
N ASN A 142 8.80 11.67 26.82
CA ASN A 142 7.79 12.45 27.55
C ASN A 142 7.81 13.96 27.23
N ASN A 143 8.37 14.33 26.09
CA ASN A 143 8.59 15.71 25.68
C ASN A 143 7.42 16.14 24.80
N VAL A 144 6.42 16.74 25.45
CA VAL A 144 5.29 17.38 24.78
C VAL A 144 5.74 18.74 24.25
N ALA A 145 6.16 18.78 22.99
CA ALA A 145 6.28 20.03 22.23
C ALA A 145 4.93 20.41 21.64
#